data_AF-A0A2T7G9Q2-F1
#
_entry.id   AF-A0A2T7G9Q2-F1
#
_cell.length_a   1.000
_cell.length_b   1.000
_cell.length_c   1.000
_cell.angle_alpha   90.00
_cell.angle_beta   90.00
_cell.angle_gamma   90.00
#
_symmetry.space_group_name_H-M   'P 1'
#
loop_
_entity.id
_entity.type
_entity.pdbx_description
1 polymer ?
#
loop_
_entity_poly.entity_id
_entity_poly.type
_entity_poly.pdbx_seq_one_letter_code
_entity_poly.pdbx_strand_id
1 'polypeptide(L)'
;MPSLGAASCARCRATAQPDPRRRSMPHTGSCLCGAARYSFDTPVTQAGACHCSMCRKWSGGIGLAVEVASDGLSIDQGDTIKVYKSSEWGERAFCGACGSSLWFRLVAPGPQHGTYYLNMGGLDDTDGISLAMEMFIDAKPKGYALEGDHQRITAAEFYAMIEADIAKTT
;
A
#
# COMPACT_ATOMS: atom_id res chain seq x y z
N MET A 1 20.20 9.00 -27.92
CA MET A 1 19.54 9.01 -26.59
C MET A 1 18.06 9.26 -26.84
N PRO A 2 17.22 8.22 -26.95
CA PRO A 2 15.81 8.41 -27.23
C PRO A 2 15.03 8.69 -25.94
N SER A 3 14.19 9.71 -26.01
CA SER A 3 13.24 10.17 -24.99
C SER A 3 12.22 9.09 -24.64
N LEU A 4 12.20 8.67 -23.37
CA LEU A 4 11.10 7.88 -22.81
C LEU A 4 9.93 8.83 -22.51
N GLY A 5 9.04 8.96 -23.48
CA GLY A 5 7.77 9.65 -23.32
C GLY A 5 6.91 8.94 -22.27
N ALA A 6 6.32 9.73 -21.37
CA ALA A 6 5.29 9.29 -20.45
C ALA A 6 4.12 8.72 -21.27
N ALA A 7 3.98 7.41 -21.29
CA ALA A 7 2.78 6.75 -21.79
C ALA A 7 1.64 7.04 -20.82
N SER A 8 0.95 8.15 -21.04
CA SER A 8 -0.37 8.41 -20.49
C SER A 8 -1.29 7.26 -20.89
N CYS A 9 -1.68 6.41 -19.95
CA CYS A 9 -2.68 5.38 -20.19
C CYS A 9 -4.08 6.03 -20.16
N ALA A 10 -4.40 6.79 -21.21
CA ALA A 10 -5.68 7.46 -21.41
C ALA A 10 -6.86 6.49 -21.71
N ARG A 11 -6.75 5.19 -21.37
CA ARG A 11 -7.76 4.17 -21.71
C ARG A 11 -8.41 3.45 -20.52
N CYS A 12 -8.09 3.79 -19.27
CA CYS A 12 -8.73 3.18 -18.09
C CYS A 12 -10.09 3.82 -17.69
N ARG A 13 -10.89 4.32 -18.65
CA ARG A 13 -12.25 4.78 -18.36
C ARG A 13 -13.24 3.61 -18.46
N ALA A 14 -13.63 3.13 -17.28
CA ALA A 14 -14.93 2.56 -16.91
C ALA A 14 -15.50 1.38 -17.72
N THR A 15 -15.63 0.21 -17.07
CA THR A 15 -16.81 -0.68 -17.23
C THR A 15 -17.13 -1.43 -15.93
N ALA A 16 -17.39 -0.67 -14.86
CA ALA A 16 -18.28 -1.12 -13.78
C ALA A 16 -18.90 0.15 -13.20
N GLN A 17 -20.11 0.50 -13.65
CA GLN A 17 -20.86 1.58 -13.01
C GLN A 17 -21.37 1.05 -11.66
N PRO A 18 -20.96 1.63 -10.52
CA PRO A 18 -21.52 1.26 -9.24
C PRO A 18 -23.03 1.58 -9.20
N ASP A 19 -23.82 0.73 -8.53
CA ASP A 19 -25.26 0.96 -8.32
C ASP A 19 -25.46 2.32 -7.63
N PRO A 20 -26.20 3.27 -8.23
CA PRO A 20 -26.40 4.60 -7.66
C PRO A 20 -27.13 4.61 -6.31
N ARG A 21 -27.66 3.46 -5.85
CA ARG A 21 -28.35 3.31 -4.56
C ARG A 21 -27.48 2.71 -3.46
N ARG A 22 -26.29 2.20 -3.79
CA ARG A 22 -25.36 1.67 -2.77
C ARG A 22 -24.52 2.84 -2.28
N ARG A 23 -24.83 3.37 -1.10
CA ARG A 23 -23.93 4.30 -0.40
C ARG A 23 -22.61 3.54 -0.20
N SER A 24 -21.56 3.92 -0.95
CA SER A 24 -20.24 3.34 -0.78
C SER A 24 -19.85 3.58 0.67
N MET A 25 -19.60 2.50 1.41
CA MET A 25 -18.98 2.68 2.72
C MET A 25 -17.56 3.20 2.47
N PRO A 26 -17.11 4.21 3.22
CA PRO A 26 -15.76 4.73 3.08
C PRO A 26 -14.77 3.58 3.30
N HIS A 27 -13.77 3.48 2.43
CA HIS A 27 -12.58 2.70 2.75
C HIS A 27 -11.89 3.34 3.94
N THR A 28 -11.38 2.52 4.84
CA THR A 28 -10.71 2.96 6.06
C THR A 28 -9.38 2.24 6.22
N GLY A 29 -8.49 2.85 6.97
CA GLY A 29 -7.21 2.26 7.29
C GLY A 29 -6.53 2.95 8.45
N SER A 30 -5.50 2.30 8.97
CA SER A 30 -4.74 2.78 10.11
C SER A 30 -3.30 2.25 10.13
N CYS A 31 -2.46 2.91 10.91
CA CYS A 31 -1.18 2.33 11.31
C CYS A 31 -1.38 1.17 12.29
N LEU A 32 -0.32 0.38 12.52
CA LEU A 32 -0.37 -0.76 13.44
C LEU A 32 -0.87 -0.42 14.86
N CYS A 33 -0.53 0.76 15.39
CA CYS A 33 -0.99 1.18 16.73
C CYS A 33 -2.32 1.95 16.71
N GLY A 34 -2.91 2.19 15.54
CA GLY A 34 -4.17 2.90 15.38
C GLY A 34 -4.13 4.41 15.62
N ALA A 35 -2.95 4.99 15.89
CA ALA A 35 -2.76 6.41 16.18
C ALA A 35 -2.74 7.33 14.95
N ALA A 36 -2.60 6.76 13.76
CA ALA A 36 -2.81 7.44 12.48
C ALA A 36 -3.92 6.68 11.76
N ARG A 37 -4.96 7.40 11.34
CA ARG A 37 -6.14 6.83 10.66
C ARG A 37 -6.44 7.64 9.42
N TYR A 38 -7.07 7.01 8.46
CA TYR A 38 -7.51 7.70 7.25
C TYR A 38 -8.73 7.00 6.65
N SER A 39 -9.49 7.77 5.88
CA SER A 39 -10.67 7.28 5.18
C SER A 39 -10.81 7.94 3.81
N PHE A 40 -11.39 7.22 2.85
CA PHE A 40 -11.67 7.75 1.52
C PHE A 40 -12.85 7.01 0.86
N ASP A 41 -13.62 7.73 0.04
CA ASP A 41 -14.82 7.18 -0.61
C ASP A 41 -14.55 6.68 -2.04
N THR A 42 -13.38 6.98 -2.60
CA THR A 42 -13.00 6.58 -3.95
C THR A 42 -12.92 5.05 -4.03
N PRO A 43 -13.70 4.40 -4.91
CA PRO A 43 -13.62 2.96 -5.08
C PRO A 43 -12.21 2.54 -5.52
N VAL A 44 -11.62 1.61 -4.79
CA VAL A 44 -10.33 1.01 -5.13
C VAL A 44 -10.53 -0.46 -5.45
N THR A 45 -10.19 -0.85 -6.67
CA THR A 45 -10.23 -2.25 -7.13
C THR A 45 -8.87 -2.76 -7.59
N GLN A 46 -7.87 -1.87 -7.58
CA GLN A 46 -6.54 -2.14 -8.12
C GLN A 46 -5.45 -1.63 -7.19
N ALA A 47 -4.45 -2.47 -6.98
CA ALA A 47 -3.19 -2.13 -6.32
C ALA A 47 -2.04 -2.18 -7.31
N GLY A 48 -0.99 -1.40 -7.02
CA GLY A 48 0.29 -1.43 -7.69
C GLY A 48 1.39 -1.94 -6.76
N ALA A 49 2.29 -2.75 -7.31
CA ALA A 49 3.49 -3.22 -6.65
C ALA A 49 4.72 -2.50 -7.19
N CYS A 50 5.62 -2.06 -6.31
CA CYS A 50 6.91 -1.48 -6.68
C CYS A 50 8.03 -2.22 -5.98
N HIS A 51 9.02 -2.64 -6.77
CA HIS A 51 10.15 -3.41 -6.26
C HIS A 51 11.43 -2.59 -6.13
N CYS A 52 11.42 -1.27 -6.31
CA CYS A 52 12.64 -0.47 -6.18
C CYS A 52 13.23 -0.55 -4.76
N SER A 53 14.54 -0.35 -4.63
CA SER A 53 15.23 -0.47 -3.34
C SER A 53 14.66 0.44 -2.25
N MET A 54 14.17 1.63 -2.60
CA MET A 54 13.52 2.55 -1.65
C MET A 54 12.22 1.98 -1.12
N CYS A 55 11.34 1.47 -1.99
CA CYS A 55 10.09 0.85 -1.58
C CYS A 55 10.36 -0.37 -0.69
N ARG A 56 11.34 -1.21 -1.07
CA ARG A 56 11.70 -2.38 -0.27
C ARG A 56 12.23 -2.05 1.12
N LYS A 57 13.11 -1.05 1.21
CA LYS A 57 13.66 -0.61 2.49
C LYS A 57 12.62 0.07 3.38
N TRP A 58 11.66 0.75 2.78
CA TRP A 58 10.63 1.48 3.50
C TRP A 58 9.50 0.60 4.02
N SER A 59 9.01 -0.37 3.22
CA SER A 59 7.97 -1.30 3.66
C SER A 59 8.49 -2.57 4.33
N GLY A 60 9.81 -2.81 4.27
CA GLY A 60 10.41 -4.08 4.70
C GLY A 60 10.20 -5.24 3.72
N GLY A 61 9.58 -5.00 2.55
CA GLY A 61 9.23 -6.05 1.59
C GLY A 61 8.94 -5.51 0.20
N ILE A 62 7.77 -5.81 -0.35
CA ILE A 62 7.26 -5.19 -1.58
C ILE A 62 6.59 -3.85 -1.24
N GLY A 63 6.75 -2.81 -2.08
CA GLY A 63 5.92 -1.62 -1.94
C GLY A 63 4.57 -1.87 -2.58
N LEU A 64 3.54 -2.16 -1.79
CA LEU A 64 2.20 -2.49 -2.29
C LEU A 64 1.23 -1.38 -1.88
N ALA A 65 0.65 -0.69 -2.87
CA ALA A 65 -0.13 0.50 -2.60
C ALA A 65 -1.35 0.64 -3.53
N VAL A 66 -2.33 1.40 -3.07
CA VAL A 66 -3.51 1.80 -3.83
C VAL A 66 -3.46 3.29 -4.13
N GLU A 67 -3.93 3.69 -5.31
CA GLU A 67 -3.95 5.08 -5.71
C GLU A 67 -5.20 5.78 -5.17
N VAL A 68 -5.01 6.92 -4.50
CA VAL A 68 -6.08 7.76 -3.95
C VAL A 68 -5.81 9.22 -4.29
N ALA A 69 -6.81 9.87 -4.88
CA ALA A 69 -6.76 11.30 -5.17
C ALA A 69 -6.82 12.13 -3.86
N SER A 70 -6.14 13.28 -3.83
CA SER A 70 -6.04 14.09 -2.62
C SER A 70 -7.36 14.66 -2.12
N ASP A 71 -8.30 14.91 -3.02
CA ASP A 71 -9.62 15.47 -2.73
C ASP A 71 -10.57 14.47 -2.06
N GLY A 72 -10.27 13.17 -2.13
CA GLY A 72 -11.06 12.10 -1.54
C GLY A 72 -10.50 11.51 -0.24
N LEU A 73 -9.33 11.98 0.24
CA LEU A 73 -8.64 11.41 1.40
C LEU A 73 -8.80 12.28 2.65
N SER A 74 -9.45 11.75 3.68
CA SER A 74 -9.42 12.29 5.04
C SER A 74 -8.33 11.60 5.85
N ILE A 75 -7.55 12.38 6.61
CA ILE A 75 -6.51 11.87 7.51
C ILE A 75 -6.89 12.32 8.92
N ASP A 76 -7.25 11.35 9.75
CA ASP A 76 -7.63 11.57 11.13
C ASP A 76 -6.44 11.26 12.04
N GLN A 77 -6.29 12.01 13.13
CA GLN A 77 -5.24 11.79 14.14
C GLN A 77 -3.81 11.93 13.57
N GLY A 78 -3.59 12.98 12.77
CA GLY A 78 -2.35 13.23 12.03
C GLY A 78 -1.11 13.58 12.87
N ASP A 79 -1.21 13.87 14.17
CA ASP A 79 -0.09 14.39 14.98
C ASP A 79 1.10 13.41 15.07
N THR A 80 0.81 12.11 14.94
CA THR A 80 1.85 11.07 14.93
C THR A 80 2.48 10.87 13.56
N ILE A 81 1.91 11.44 12.50
CA ILE A 81 2.35 11.23 11.12
C ILE A 81 3.60 12.07 10.85
N LYS A 82 4.66 11.39 10.40
CA LYS A 82 5.92 12.01 10.01
C LYS A 82 6.06 11.87 8.50
N VAL A 83 6.40 12.97 7.84
CA VAL A 83 6.59 13.02 6.39
C VAL A 83 8.03 13.45 6.11
N TYR A 84 8.68 12.80 5.15
CA TYR A 84 9.97 13.24 4.63
C TYR A 84 10.00 13.19 3.11
N LYS A 85 10.70 14.16 2.50
CA LYS A 85 10.96 14.18 1.05
C LYS A 85 11.94 13.05 0.73
N SER A 86 11.44 11.99 0.09
CA SER A 86 12.21 10.77 -0.20
C SER A 86 12.94 10.83 -1.55
N SER A 87 12.53 11.73 -2.43
CA SER A 87 13.13 12.02 -3.73
C SER A 87 12.73 13.43 -4.18
N GLU A 88 13.27 13.91 -5.31
CA GLU A 88 12.86 15.19 -5.89
C GLU A 88 11.38 15.27 -6.25
N TRP A 89 10.73 14.12 -6.45
CA TRP A 89 9.37 14.02 -6.98
C TRP A 89 8.37 13.41 -6.00
N GLY A 90 8.80 12.99 -4.80
CA GLY A 90 7.87 12.39 -3.86
C GLY A 90 8.30 12.33 -2.41
N GLU A 91 7.30 12.36 -1.55
CA GLU A 91 7.41 12.28 -0.10
C GLU A 91 6.80 10.98 0.43
N ARG A 92 7.28 10.54 1.59
CA ARG A 92 6.80 9.34 2.26
C ARG A 92 6.37 9.68 3.67
N ALA A 93 5.23 9.12 4.07
CA ALA A 93 4.68 9.27 5.39
C ALA A 93 4.76 7.97 6.18
N PHE A 94 5.04 8.07 7.48
CA PHE A 94 5.03 6.94 8.40
C PHE A 94 4.47 7.38 9.75
N CYS A 95 3.98 6.43 10.53
CA CYS A 95 3.59 6.68 11.91
C CYS A 95 4.85 6.80 12.79
N GLY A 96 5.06 7.95 13.40
CA GLY A 96 6.18 8.19 14.32
C GLY A 96 6.09 7.41 15.64
N ALA A 97 4.93 6.81 15.95
CA ALA A 97 4.75 6.02 17.17
C ALA A 97 5.11 4.54 16.97
N CYS A 98 4.68 3.91 15.87
CA CYS A 98 4.90 2.47 15.61
C CYS A 98 5.77 2.16 14.38
N GLY A 99 6.15 3.17 13.59
CA GLY A 99 6.98 3.00 12.39
C GLY A 99 6.25 2.51 11.14
N SER A 100 4.94 2.22 11.20
CA SER A 100 4.18 1.79 10.02
C SER A 100 4.33 2.79 8.87
N SER A 101 4.74 2.29 7.71
CA SER A 101 4.74 3.04 6.46
C SER A 101 3.30 3.29 6.00
N LEU A 102 2.92 4.55 5.79
CA LEU A 102 1.53 4.93 5.51
C LEU A 102 1.27 5.16 4.03
N TRP A 103 1.98 6.11 3.41
CA TRP A 103 1.80 6.43 2.00
C TRP A 103 3.03 7.06 1.37
N PHE A 104 3.06 6.98 0.05
CA PHE A 104 3.90 7.80 -0.80
C PHE A 104 3.02 8.86 -1.48
N ARG A 105 3.48 10.10 -1.59
CA ARG A 105 2.75 11.16 -2.30
C ARG A 105 3.63 11.79 -3.37
N LEU A 106 3.09 11.92 -4.58
CA LEU A 106 3.75 12.63 -5.67
C LEU A 106 3.68 14.14 -5.42
N VAL A 107 4.84 14.78 -5.34
CA VAL A 107 4.95 16.24 -5.16
C VAL A 107 5.56 16.94 -6.37
N ALA A 108 6.07 16.19 -7.36
CA ALA A 108 6.51 16.76 -8.62
C ALA A 108 5.35 17.46 -9.35
N PRO A 109 5.62 18.56 -10.09
CA PRO A 109 4.63 19.14 -10.98
C PRO A 109 4.20 18.17 -12.07
N GLY A 110 2.91 18.13 -12.38
CA GLY A 110 2.37 17.32 -13.46
C GLY A 110 0.95 16.82 -13.19
N PRO A 111 0.38 16.01 -14.10
CA PRO A 111 -1.00 15.54 -13.98
C PRO A 111 -1.28 14.67 -12.75
N GLN A 112 -0.25 14.04 -12.17
CA GLN A 112 -0.35 13.19 -10.97
C GLN A 112 0.11 13.92 -9.70
N HIS A 113 0.32 15.24 -9.77
CA HIS A 113 0.71 16.02 -8.60
C HIS A 113 -0.34 15.89 -7.49
N GLY A 114 0.11 15.62 -6.27
CA GLY A 114 -0.75 15.50 -5.10
C GLY A 114 -1.35 14.11 -4.89
N THR A 115 -1.22 13.19 -5.85
CA THR A 115 -1.73 11.81 -5.73
C THR A 115 -1.06 11.07 -4.57
N TYR A 116 -1.89 10.38 -3.78
CA TYR A 116 -1.46 9.50 -2.70
C TYR A 116 -1.44 8.04 -3.18
N TYR A 117 -0.42 7.33 -2.74
CA TYR A 117 -0.27 5.88 -2.87
C TYR A 117 -0.27 5.32 -1.46
N LEU A 118 -1.45 4.98 -0.95
CA LEU A 118 -1.62 4.44 0.40
C LEU A 118 -1.13 3.00 0.42
N ASN A 119 -0.31 2.63 1.40
CA ASN A 119 0.13 1.26 1.54
C ASN A 119 -1.08 0.36 1.85
N MET A 120 -1.24 -0.68 1.04
CA MET A 120 -2.37 -1.59 1.10
C MET A 120 -2.47 -2.33 2.44
N GLY A 121 -1.32 -2.61 3.07
CA GLY A 121 -1.28 -3.30 4.37
C GLY A 121 -1.81 -2.50 5.55
N GLY A 122 -2.11 -1.20 5.37
CA GLY A 122 -2.79 -0.38 6.37
C GLY A 122 -4.29 -0.24 6.14
N LEU A 123 -4.85 -0.85 5.09
CA LEU A 123 -6.30 -0.83 4.84
C LEU A 123 -7.00 -1.86 5.72
N ASP A 124 -8.16 -1.51 6.27
CA ASP A 124 -8.95 -2.39 7.14
C ASP A 124 -9.70 -3.47 6.34
N ASP A 125 -9.97 -3.21 5.06
CA ASP A 125 -10.55 -4.14 4.09
C ASP A 125 -9.80 -4.07 2.77
N THR A 126 -9.40 -5.23 2.26
CA THR A 126 -8.67 -5.38 0.99
C THR A 126 -9.38 -6.30 0.00
N ASP A 127 -10.58 -6.77 0.34
CA ASP A 127 -11.35 -7.68 -0.49
C ASP A 127 -11.72 -7.00 -1.82
N GLY A 128 -11.55 -7.75 -2.91
CA GLY A 128 -11.83 -7.24 -4.26
C GLY A 128 -10.76 -6.31 -4.85
N ILE A 129 -9.68 -6.01 -4.12
CA ILE A 129 -8.51 -5.30 -4.66
C ILE A 129 -7.59 -6.31 -5.33
N SER A 130 -7.38 -6.14 -6.64
CA SER A 130 -6.50 -6.99 -7.44
C SER A 130 -5.19 -6.29 -7.76
N LEU A 131 -4.09 -7.04 -7.89
CA LEU A 131 -2.84 -6.48 -8.37
C LEU A 131 -2.95 -6.18 -9.87
N ALA A 132 -2.81 -4.90 -10.26
CA ALA A 132 -2.95 -4.46 -11.64
C ALA A 132 -1.62 -4.14 -12.33
N MET A 133 -0.58 -3.82 -11.57
CA MET A 133 0.70 -3.38 -12.11
C MET A 133 1.87 -3.72 -11.19
N GLU A 134 2.99 -4.15 -11.77
CA GLU A 134 4.30 -4.23 -11.12
C GLU A 134 5.26 -3.22 -11.77
N MET A 135 5.99 -2.47 -10.93
CA MET A 135 6.99 -1.48 -11.31
C MET A 135 8.37 -1.89 -10.78
N PHE A 136 9.42 -1.55 -11.53
CA PHE A 136 10.80 -1.98 -11.24
C PHE A 136 10.93 -3.51 -11.17
N ILE A 137 10.24 -4.23 -12.05
CA ILE A 137 10.20 -5.69 -12.06
C ILE A 137 11.59 -6.33 -12.22
N ASP A 138 12.49 -5.65 -12.94
CA ASP A 138 13.91 -5.98 -13.08
C ASP A 138 14.67 -5.95 -11.74
N ALA A 139 14.17 -5.22 -10.75
CA ALA A 139 14.73 -5.14 -9.41
C ALA A 139 14.08 -6.09 -8.40
N LYS A 140 13.10 -6.92 -8.80
CA LYS A 140 12.40 -7.88 -7.92
C LYS A 140 13.37 -8.97 -7.42
N PRO A 141 13.68 -9.02 -6.11
CA PRO A 141 14.42 -10.13 -5.51
C PRO A 141 13.65 -11.43 -5.67
N LYS A 142 14.36 -12.50 -6.04
CA LYS A 142 13.77 -13.85 -6.17
C LYS A 142 13.22 -14.37 -4.84
N GLY A 143 13.83 -13.96 -3.71
CA GLY A 143 13.50 -14.48 -2.38
C GLY A 143 12.08 -14.20 -1.87
N TYR A 144 11.42 -13.11 -2.30
CA TYR A 144 10.01 -12.85 -1.96
C TYR A 144 9.05 -13.11 -3.11
N ALA A 145 9.49 -13.74 -4.21
CA ALA A 145 8.55 -14.18 -5.24
C ALA A 145 7.51 -15.19 -4.68
N LEU A 146 7.79 -15.77 -3.49
CA LEU A 146 6.96 -16.78 -2.82
C LEU A 146 6.68 -18.00 -3.73
N GLU A 147 7.58 -18.24 -4.67
CA GLU A 147 7.56 -19.39 -5.56
C GLU A 147 8.18 -20.62 -4.86
N GLY A 148 7.80 -21.81 -5.32
CA GLY A 148 8.40 -23.08 -4.88
C GLY A 148 7.68 -23.78 -3.72
N ASP A 149 8.35 -24.84 -3.24
CA ASP A 149 7.84 -25.77 -2.23
C ASP A 149 8.44 -25.45 -0.85
N HIS A 150 7.90 -24.40 -0.23
CA HIS A 150 8.20 -24.06 1.16
C HIS A 150 6.97 -24.33 2.02
N GLN A 151 7.21 -24.53 3.32
CA GLN A 151 6.14 -24.76 4.28
C GLN A 151 5.19 -23.56 4.32
N ARG A 152 3.89 -23.83 4.21
CA ARG A 152 2.82 -22.86 4.37
C ARG A 152 1.97 -23.34 5.53
N ILE A 153 1.93 -22.54 6.59
CA ILE A 153 1.14 -22.83 7.77
C ILE A 153 0.08 -21.75 7.96
N THR A 154 -1.08 -22.17 8.43
CA THR A 154 -2.17 -21.32 8.87
C THR A 154 -1.84 -20.63 10.19
N ALA A 155 -2.61 -19.60 10.54
CA ALA A 155 -2.48 -18.96 11.85
C ALA A 155 -2.67 -19.97 13.00
N ALA A 156 -3.66 -20.88 12.89
CA ALA A 156 -3.91 -21.91 13.89
C ALA A 156 -2.71 -22.83 14.09
N GLU A 157 -2.09 -23.28 13.00
CA GLU A 157 -0.87 -24.11 13.05
C GLU A 157 0.31 -23.33 13.66
N PHE A 158 0.49 -22.06 13.31
CA PHE A 158 1.55 -21.22 13.89
C PHE A 158 1.37 -21.04 15.40
N TYR A 159 0.17 -20.72 15.87
CA TYR A 159 -0.08 -20.54 17.31
C TYR A 159 0.11 -21.85 18.08
N ALA A 160 -0.40 -22.97 17.57
CA ALA A 160 -0.19 -24.28 18.17
C ALA A 160 1.31 -24.65 18.28
N MET A 161 2.10 -24.31 17.26
CA MET A 161 3.56 -24.50 17.28
C MET A 161 4.22 -23.70 18.40
N ILE A 162 3.89 -22.40 18.52
CA ILE A 162 4.47 -21.53 19.57
C ILE A 162 4.06 -21.99 20.97
N GLU A 163 2.78 -22.33 21.18
CA GLU A 163 2.28 -22.84 22.46
C GLU A 163 3.01 -24.13 22.88
N ALA A 164 3.20 -25.05 21.94
CA ALA A 164 3.95 -26.28 22.19
C ALA A 164 5.41 -26.01 22.57
N ASP A 165 6.05 -24.98 22.02
CA ASP A 165 7.43 -24.63 22.35
C ASP A 165 7.56 -23.94 23.70
N ILE A 166 6.59 -23.09 24.07
CA ILE A 166 6.51 -22.49 25.41
C ILE A 166 6.37 -23.59 26.48
N ALA A 167 5.50 -24.58 26.23
CA ALA A 167 5.25 -25.68 27.15
C ALA A 167 6.49 -26.57 27.39
N LYS A 168 7.44 -26.65 26.44
CA LYS A 168 8.70 -27.39 26.61
C LYS A 168 9.74 -26.65 27.46
N THR A 169 9.57 -25.34 27.64
CA THR A 169 10.53 -24.46 28.33
C THR A 169 10.13 -24.20 29.79
N THR A 170 8.99 -24.73 30.22
CA THR A 170 8.44 -24.64 31.59
C THR A 170 8.56 -25.98 32.29
#